data_AF-A0A378MYG3-F1
#
_entry.id   AF-A0A378MYG3-F1
#
_cell.length_a   1.000
_cell.length_b   1.000
_cell.length_c   1.000
_cell.angle_alpha   90.00
_cell.angle_beta   90.00
_cell.angle_gamma   90.00
#
_symmetry.space_group_name_H-M   'P 1'
#
loop_
_entity.id
_entity.type
_entity.pdbx_description
1 polymer ?
#
loop_
_entity_poly.entity_id
_entity_poly.type
_entity_poly.pdbx_seq_one_letter_code
_entity_poly.pdbx_strand_id
1 'polypeptide(L)' 'MNNLLKSSEKLPTAVFCFNDSMALGAISAITEKGLNVPQDISVIGYDNVHSSRFYAPPLTTIHQSKSRLGSQH' A
#
# COMPACT_ATOMS: atom_id res chain seq x y z
N MET A 1 4.10 -9.62 0.82
CA MET A 1 2.66 -9.88 0.61
C MET A 1 2.35 -11.36 0.35
N ASN A 2 3.01 -12.02 -0.62
CA ASN A 2 2.71 -13.40 -0.99
C ASN A 2 2.69 -14.42 0.16
N ASN A 3 3.58 -14.30 1.16
CA ASN A 3 3.56 -15.19 2.32
C ASN A 3 2.35 -14.95 3.24
N LEU A 4 1.93 -13.69 3.38
CA LEU A 4 0.74 -13.30 4.15
C LEU A 4 -0.53 -13.89 3.52
N LEU A 5 -0.59 -13.94 2.19
CA LEU A 5 -1.73 -14.48 1.44
C LEU A 5 -1.74 -16.01 1.31
N LYS A 6 -0.65 -16.71 1.69
CA LYS A 6 -0.52 -18.17 1.55
C LYS A 6 -0.84 -18.96 2.83
N SER A 7 -0.74 -18.32 4.00
CA SER A 7 -0.49 -19.03 5.26
C SER A 7 -1.56 -18.84 6.33
N SER A 8 -2.57 -18.02 6.11
CA SER A 8 -3.51 -17.65 7.16
C SER A 8 -4.86 -18.32 6.95
N GLU A 9 -5.40 -18.98 7.98
CA GLU A 9 -6.80 -19.45 8.01
C GLU A 9 -7.78 -18.29 7.76
N LYS A 10 -7.37 -17.06 8.08
CA LYS A 10 -8.09 -15.83 7.82
C LYS A 10 -7.16 -14.75 7.26
N LEU A 11 -7.54 -14.17 6.13
CA LEU A 11 -6.81 -13.06 5.51
C LEU A 11 -6.90 -11.79 6.37
N PRO A 12 -5.87 -10.92 6.35
CA PRO A 12 -5.96 -9.60 6.94
C PRO A 12 -6.99 -8.76 6.18
N THR A 13 -7.72 -7.89 6.88
CA THR A 13 -8.66 -6.94 6.24
C THR A 13 -7.96 -5.66 5.76
N ALA A 14 -6.74 -5.40 6.23
CA ALA A 14 -5.95 -4.24 5.82
C ALA A 14 -4.44 -4.47 5.97
N VAL A 15 -3.64 -3.74 5.20
CA VAL A 15 -2.16 -3.75 5.27
C VAL A 15 -1.63 -2.31 5.26
N PHE A 16 -0.76 -2.00 6.21
CA PHE A 16 0.03 -0.76 6.22
C PHE A 16 1.42 -1.03 5.63
N CYS A 17 1.79 -0.29 4.59
CA CYS A 17 3.03 -0.43 3.86
C CYS A 17 4.01 0.70 4.22
N PHE A 18 5.29 0.34 4.36
CA PHE A 18 6.34 1.30 4.74
C PHE A 18 6.57 2.41 3.70
N ASN A 19 6.26 2.15 2.42
CA ASN A 19 6.25 3.17 1.38
C ASN A 19 5.26 2.83 0.25
N ASP A 20 5.01 3.80 -0.64
CA ASP A 20 4.10 3.68 -1.77
C ASP A 20 4.51 2.57 -2.76
N SER A 21 5.81 2.37 -3.00
CA SER A 21 6.29 1.29 -3.88
C SER A 21 5.97 -0.10 -3.33
N MET A 22 6.11 -0.30 -2.02
CA MET A 22 5.69 -1.54 -1.35
C MET A 22 4.18 -1.72 -1.38
N ALA A 23 3.41 -0.63 -1.24
CA ALA A 23 1.97 -0.65 -1.37
C ALA A 23 1.53 -1.08 -2.78
N LEU A 24 2.19 -0.60 -3.84
CA LEU A 24 1.93 -1.06 -5.21
C LEU A 24 2.17 -2.56 -5.36
N GLY A 25 3.29 -3.07 -4.83
CA GLY A 25 3.57 -4.50 -4.81
C GLY A 25 2.53 -5.31 -4.03
N ALA A 26 2.00 -4.76 -2.93
CA ALA A 26 0.91 -5.37 -2.18
C ALA A 26 -0.39 -5.43 -3.01
N ILE A 27 -0.78 -4.32 -3.65
CA ILE A 27 -1.95 -4.25 -4.53
C ILE A 27 -1.83 -5.28 -5.67
N SER A 28 -0.66 -5.40 -6.31
CA SER A 28 -0.40 -6.40 -7.36
C SER A 28 -0.61 -7.81 -6.83
N ALA A 29 0.03 -8.14 -5.71
CA ALA A 29 -0.07 -9.48 -5.11
C ALA A 29 -1.49 -9.84 -4.64
N ILE A 30 -2.26 -8.87 -4.13
CA ILE A 30 -3.68 -9.07 -3.75
C ILE A 30 -4.50 -9.36 -5.02
N THR A 31 -4.32 -8.54 -6.06
CA THR A 31 -5.03 -8.67 -7.34
C THR A 31 -4.70 -9.98 -8.06
N GLU A 32 -3.44 -10.41 -8.06
CA GLU A 32 -2.98 -11.69 -8.61
C GLU A 32 -3.62 -12.91 -7.90
N LYS A 33 -4.12 -12.72 -6.68
CA LYS A 33 -4.88 -13.73 -5.93
C LYS A 33 -6.39 -13.66 -6.15
N GLY A 34 -6.85 -12.80 -7.06
CA GLY A 34 -8.28 -12.61 -7.36
C GLY A 34 -9.03 -11.85 -6.28
N LEU A 35 -8.32 -11.18 -5.36
CA LEU A 35 -8.90 -10.36 -4.30
C LEU A 35 -8.91 -8.89 -4.73
N ASN A 36 -9.84 -8.13 -4.17
CA ASN A 36 -10.09 -6.74 -4.52
C ASN A 36 -9.53 -5.79 -3.45
N VAL A 37 -8.87 -4.74 -3.91
CA VAL A 37 -8.53 -3.57 -3.08
C VAL A 37 -9.52 -2.45 -3.43
N PRO A 38 -10.22 -1.84 -2.46
CA PRO A 38 -10.13 -2.05 -1.01
C PRO A 38 -11.08 -3.11 -0.41
N GLN A 39 -11.97 -3.74 -1.21
CA GLN A 39 -13.12 -4.49 -0.71
C GLN A 39 -12.76 -5.70 0.15
N ASP A 40 -11.76 -6.49 -0.28
CA ASP A 40 -11.31 -7.67 0.46
C ASP A 40 -10.17 -7.29 1.42
N ILE A 41 -9.24 -6.47 0.93
CA ILE A 41 -8.07 -6.02 1.71
C ILE A 41 -7.80 -4.55 1.40
N SER A 42 -7.88 -3.71 2.43
CA SER A 42 -7.50 -2.30 2.33
C SER A 42 -5.97 -2.13 2.35
N VAL A 43 -5.44 -1.16 1.60
CA VAL A 43 -4.00 -0.88 1.56
C VAL A 43 -3.75 0.59 1.86
N ILE A 44 -2.84 0.84 2.79
CA ILE A 44 -2.36 2.19 3.14
C ILE A 44 -0.84 2.24 2.88
N GLY A 45 -0.41 3.23 2.09
CA GLY A 45 1.00 3.51 1.81
C GLY A 45 1.58 4.64 2.67
N TYR A 46 2.78 5.06 2.29
CA TYR A 46 3.56 6.09 2.96
C TYR A 46 4.51 6.75 1.96
N ASP A 47 4.67 8.08 2.01
CA ASP A 47 5.46 8.98 1.15
C ASP A 47 4.59 9.97 0.39
N ASN A 48 3.44 9.52 -0.13
CA ASN A 48 2.61 10.28 -1.07
C ASN A 48 3.40 10.75 -2.31
N VAL A 49 4.03 9.80 -3.00
CA VAL A 49 4.70 10.08 -4.27
C VAL A 49 3.67 10.44 -5.34
N HIS A 50 4.04 11.29 -6.30
CA HIS A 50 3.13 11.78 -7.34
C HIS A 50 2.41 10.66 -8.13
N SER A 51 3.06 9.51 -8.31
CA SER A 51 2.52 8.37 -9.04
C SER A 51 1.45 7.58 -8.27
N SER A 52 1.38 7.70 -6.93
CA SER A 52 0.47 6.92 -6.08
C SER A 52 -1.01 7.15 -6.43
N ARG A 53 -1.35 8.35 -6.90
CA ARG A 53 -2.70 8.71 -7.38
C ARG A 53 -3.14 8.00 -8.67
N PHE A 54 -2.18 7.41 -9.39
CA PHE A 54 -2.40 6.70 -10.65
C PHE A 54 -2.29 5.19 -10.49
N TYR A 55 -2.15 4.69 -9.26
CA TYR A 55 -2.25 3.27 -9.01
C TYR A 55 -3.70 2.81 -9.30
N ALA A 56 -3.86 1.50 -9.45
CA ALA A 56 -5.16 0.88 -9.68
C ALA A 56 -5.46 -0.08 -8.52
N PRO A 57 -6.24 0.34 -7.51
CA PRO A 57 -6.89 1.66 -7.33
C PRO A 57 -5.90 2.77 -6.89
N PRO A 58 -6.29 4.06 -6.95
CA PRO A 58 -5.51 5.16 -6.38
C PRO A 58 -5.21 4.90 -4.91
N LEU A 59 -3.95 5.12 -4.51
CA LEU A 59 -3.46 4.70 -3.20
C LEU A 59 -3.76 5.75 -2.11
N THR A 60 -4.42 5.31 -1.03
CA THR A 60 -4.43 6.03 0.25
C THR A 60 -3.03 5.97 0.85
N THR A 61 -2.41 7.12 1.11
CA THR A 61 -1.03 7.20 1.59
C THR A 61 -0.80 8.40 2.50
N ILE A 62 0.13 8.24 3.45
CA ILE A 62 0.55 9.32 4.36
C ILE A 62 1.54 10.23 3.64
N HIS A 63 1.22 11.52 3.59
CA HIS A 63 2.12 12.53 3.03
C HIS A 63 3.24 12.90 4.01
N GLN A 64 4.46 12.55 3.63
CA GLN A 64 5.67 12.98 4.31
C GLN A 64 6.18 14.25 3.64
N SER A 65 6.12 15.39 4.34
CA SER A 65 6.68 16.65 3.85
C SER A 65 8.21 16.60 3.87
N LYS A 66 8.82 16.01 2.83
CA LYS A 66 10.27 15.82 2.71
C LYS A 66 11.04 17.15 2.74
N SER A 67 10.48 18.22 2.19
CA SER A 67 11.04 19.58 2.26
C SER A 67 11.18 20.06 3.71
N ARG A 68 10.13 19.89 4.52
CA ARG A 68 10.13 20.24 5.95
C ARG A 68 11.12 19.41 6.76
N LEU A 69 11.26 18.12 6.44
CA LEU A 69 12.22 17.24 7.12
C LEU A 69 13.67 17.65 6.80
N GLY A 70 13.94 18.06 5.56
CA GLY A 70 15.27 18.54 5.16
C GLY A 70 15.63 19.94 5.68
N SER A 71 14.64 20.78 6.00
CA SER A 71 14.87 22.16 6.46
C SER A 71 15.03 22.30 7.99
N GLN A 72 14.87 21.23 8.76
CA GLN A 72 15.04 21.22 10.22
C GLN A 72 16.38 20.58 10.65
N HIS A 73 17.29 20.40 9.70
CA HIS A 73 18.70 20.03 9.90
C HIS A 73 19.59 21.17 9.41
#